data_AF-A0A935L2S9-F1
#
_entry.id   AF-A0A935L2S9-F1
#
_cell.length_a   1.000
_cell.length_b   1.000
_cell.length_c   1.000
_cell.angle_alpha   90.00
_cell.angle_beta   90.00
_cell.angle_gamma   90.00
#
_symmetry.space_group_name_H-M   'P 1'
#
loop_
_entity.id
_entity.type
_entity.pdbx_description
1 polymer ?
#
loop_
_entity_poly.entity_id
_entity_poly.type
_entity_poly.pdbx_seq_one_letter_code
_entity_poly.pdbx_strand_id
1 'polypeptide(L)'
;MEKIKKLEIIQLEGSNLFKFGDSQDLILETLGEPEDIELFEDEDEDEPNTSIWFYENNISLFFDEVDEDYFILKAIESSYPETYFKGTKIIGMSDNDLKFSKKHRL
;
A
#
# COMPACT_ATOMS: atom_id res chain seq x y z
N MET A 1 9.12 -6.87 15.97
CA MET A 1 8.59 -5.93 14.97
C MET A 1 7.77 -4.87 15.68
N GLU A 2 8.04 -3.59 15.41
CA GLU A 2 7.13 -2.54 15.88
C GLU A 2 5.89 -2.60 14.99
N LYS A 3 4.73 -2.89 15.58
CA LYS A 3 3.46 -2.86 14.86
C LYS A 3 3.28 -1.48 14.25
N ILE A 4 2.93 -1.42 12.97
CA ILE A 4 2.52 -0.18 12.29
C ILE A 4 1.48 0.50 13.18
N LYS A 5 1.80 1.67 13.74
CA LYS A 5 0.89 2.40 14.64
C LYS A 5 -0.09 3.30 13.88
N LYS A 6 0.30 3.71 12.67
CA LYS A 6 -0.44 4.62 11.82
C LYS A 6 0.00 4.44 10.36
N LEU A 7 -0.96 4.24 9.46
CA LEU A 7 -0.75 4.29 8.02
C LEU A 7 -1.46 5.53 7.45
N GLU A 8 -0.72 6.57 7.10
CA GLU A 8 -1.24 7.75 6.41
C GLU A 8 -0.98 7.60 4.92
N ILE A 9 -2.04 7.50 4.13
CA ILE A 9 -1.97 7.48 2.66
C ILE A 9 -1.73 8.90 2.15
N ILE A 10 -0.67 9.07 1.38
CA ILE A 10 -0.27 10.34 0.77
C ILE A 10 -0.49 10.24 -0.73
N GLN A 11 -1.42 11.06 -1.24
CA GLN A 11 -1.85 11.00 -2.64
C GLN A 11 -0.66 11.21 -3.58
N LEU A 12 -0.52 10.32 -4.58
CA LEU A 12 0.58 10.29 -5.57
C LEU A 12 1.98 9.97 -5.01
N GLU A 13 2.12 9.80 -3.69
CA GLU A 13 3.42 9.55 -3.06
C GLU A 13 3.53 8.15 -2.45
N GLY A 14 2.43 7.58 -1.94
CA GLY A 14 2.38 6.28 -1.27
C GLY A 14 1.83 6.43 0.14
N SER A 15 2.68 6.28 1.15
CA SER A 15 2.34 6.45 2.56
C SER A 15 3.40 7.26 3.33
N ASN A 16 3.15 7.48 4.62
CA ASN A 16 4.15 8.06 5.54
C ASN A 16 5.29 7.11 5.91
N LEU A 17 5.25 5.84 5.48
CA LEU A 17 6.26 4.84 5.81
C LEU A 17 7.11 4.46 4.59
N PHE A 18 6.47 4.36 3.43
CA PHE A 18 7.06 3.91 2.17
C PHE A 18 6.33 4.57 1.00
N LYS A 19 6.97 4.63 -0.17
CA LYS A 19 6.53 5.37 -1.34
C LYS A 19 6.25 4.46 -2.52
N PHE A 20 5.40 4.94 -3.44
CA PHE A 20 5.29 4.30 -4.74
C PHE A 20 6.64 4.35 -5.46
N GLY A 21 7.03 3.23 -6.06
CA GLY A 21 8.34 3.03 -6.68
C GLY A 21 9.42 2.46 -5.75
N ASP A 22 9.16 2.35 -4.44
CA ASP A 22 10.11 1.71 -3.52
C ASP A 22 10.28 0.22 -3.87
N SER A 23 11.51 -0.29 -3.78
CA SER A 23 11.81 -1.70 -4.00
C SER A 23 11.32 -2.57 -2.84
N GLN A 24 11.16 -3.86 -3.10
CA GLN A 24 10.86 -4.85 -2.07
C GLN A 24 11.86 -4.83 -0.91
N ASP A 25 13.17 -4.68 -1.18
CA ASP A 25 14.20 -4.55 -0.14
C ASP A 25 13.93 -3.38 0.81
N LEU A 26 13.58 -2.20 0.27
CA LEU A 26 13.29 -1.02 1.07
C LEU A 26 12.03 -1.22 1.92
N ILE A 27 11.04 -1.96 1.39
CA ILE A 27 9.86 -2.35 2.17
C ILE A 27 10.22 -3.31 3.30
N LEU A 28 11.07 -4.31 3.06
CA LEU A 28 11.55 -5.23 4.11
C LEU A 28 12.31 -4.48 5.21
N GLU A 29 13.18 -3.53 4.85
CA GLU A 29 13.87 -2.69 5.83
C GLU A 29 12.90 -1.84 6.67
N THR A 30 11.78 -1.42 6.07
CA THR A 30 10.80 -0.54 6.69
C THR A 30 9.77 -1.28 7.56
N LEU A 31 9.22 -2.38 7.07
CA LEU A 31 8.09 -3.11 7.67
C LEU A 31 8.50 -4.48 8.25
N GLY A 32 9.63 -5.01 7.81
CA GLY A 32 9.99 -6.41 8.01
C GLY A 32 9.30 -7.34 7.02
N GLU A 33 9.45 -8.64 7.28
CA GLU A 33 8.89 -9.71 6.47
C GLU A 33 7.35 -9.66 6.45
N PRO A 34 6.72 -9.87 5.28
CA PRO A 34 5.29 -10.12 5.21
C PRO A 34 4.91 -11.48 5.81
N GLU A 35 3.63 -11.67 6.11
CA GLU A 35 3.10 -12.97 6.54
C GLU A 35 2.98 -13.95 5.38
N ASP A 36 2.65 -13.43 4.20
CA ASP A 36 2.48 -14.22 2.98
C ASP A 36 2.87 -13.41 1.74
N ILE A 37 3.32 -14.12 0.71
CA ILE A 37 3.70 -13.56 -0.59
C ILE A 37 3.05 -14.40 -1.67
N GLU A 38 2.24 -13.77 -2.50
CA GLU A 38 1.70 -14.37 -3.73
C GLU A 38 2.37 -13.74 -4.95
N LEU A 39 2.75 -14.56 -5.93
CA LEU A 39 3.27 -14.13 -7.22
C LEU A 39 2.26 -14.48 -8.31
N PHE A 40 1.93 -13.49 -9.13
CA PHE A 40 1.07 -13.59 -10.29
C PHE A 40 1.91 -13.30 -11.52
N GLU A 41 2.18 -14.36 -12.28
CA GLU A 41 2.81 -14.25 -13.59
C GLU A 41 1.72 -13.93 -14.61
N ASP A 42 1.91 -12.88 -15.42
CA ASP A 42 1.00 -12.57 -16.51
C ASP A 42 1.41 -13.38 -17.76
N GLU A 43 0.42 -13.86 -18.52
CA GLU A 43 0.67 -14.61 -19.75
C GLU A 43 1.02 -13.67 -20.92
N ASP A 44 0.67 -12.38 -20.80
CA ASP A 44 1.03 -11.34 -21.75
C ASP A 44 2.41 -10.76 -21.42
N GLU A 45 3.39 -10.94 -22.31
CA GLU A 45 4.76 -10.42 -22.14
C GLU A 45 4.81 -8.88 -22.05
N ASP A 46 3.76 -8.18 -22.48
CA ASP A 46 3.64 -6.72 -22.37
C ASP A 46 3.09 -6.25 -21.01
N GLU A 47 2.57 -7.15 -20.17
CA GLU A 47 2.07 -6.86 -18.83
C GLU A 47 3.07 -7.31 -17.74
N PRO A 48 3.29 -6.51 -16.68
CA PRO A 48 4.26 -6.87 -15.65
C PRO A 48 3.73 -7.97 -14.73
N ASN A 49 4.61 -8.89 -14.36
CA ASN A 49 4.34 -9.81 -13.25
C ASN A 49 4.05 -9.01 -11.97
N THR A 50 3.14 -9.51 -11.14
CA THR A 50 2.71 -8.84 -9.92
C THR A 50 3.03 -9.69 -8.70
N SER A 51 3.73 -9.13 -7.71
CA SER A 51 3.88 -9.72 -6.39
C SER A 51 2.98 -9.02 -5.38
N ILE A 52 2.21 -9.77 -4.59
CA ILE A 52 1.34 -9.26 -3.54
C ILE A 52 1.86 -9.72 -2.19
N TRP A 53 2.18 -8.77 -1.31
CA TRP A 53 2.68 -9.04 0.04
C TRP A 53 1.59 -8.72 1.06
N PHE A 54 1.30 -9.67 1.94
CA PHE A 54 0.25 -9.56 2.97
C PHE A 54 0.86 -9.39 4.36
N TYR A 55 0.38 -8.42 5.13
CA TYR A 55 0.84 -8.13 6.49
C TYR A 55 -0.29 -8.25 7.54
N GLU A 56 0.07 -8.61 8.79
CA GLU A 56 -0.81 -8.86 9.96
C GLU A 56 -2.01 -7.90 10.13
N ASN A 57 -1.82 -6.63 9.76
CA ASN A 57 -2.79 -5.55 9.98
C ASN A 57 -3.83 -5.40 8.85
N ASN A 58 -4.00 -6.41 7.98
CA ASN A 58 -4.76 -6.32 6.73
C ASN A 58 -4.27 -5.17 5.84
N ILE A 59 -2.95 -5.12 5.66
CA ILE A 59 -2.29 -4.26 4.68
C ILE A 59 -1.72 -5.19 3.62
N SER A 60 -2.05 -4.90 2.36
CA SER A 60 -1.50 -5.61 1.22
C SER A 60 -0.75 -4.61 0.33
N LEU A 61 0.47 -4.98 -0.06
CA LEU A 61 1.31 -4.19 -0.94
C LEU A 61 1.46 -4.93 -2.27
N PHE A 62 1.25 -4.21 -3.36
CA PHE A 62 1.30 -4.76 -4.71
C PHE A 62 2.50 -4.19 -5.43
N PHE A 63 3.32 -5.07 -5.96
CA PHE A 63 4.53 -4.70 -6.67
C PHE A 63 4.46 -5.21 -8.11
N ASP A 64 4.78 -4.34 -9.06
CA ASP A 64 4.92 -4.72 -10.46
C ASP A 64 6.40 -4.94 -10.77
N GLU A 65 6.71 -5.96 -11.56
CA GLU A 65 8.04 -6.18 -12.12
C GLU A 65 8.37 -5.07 -13.13
N VAL A 66 9.56 -4.48 -13.04
CA VAL A 66 10.04 -3.45 -13.98
C VAL A 66 11.39 -3.77 -14.60
N ASP A 67 12.09 -4.76 -14.07
CA ASP A 67 13.29 -5.40 -14.61
C ASP A 67 13.35 -6.83 -14.06
N GLU A 68 14.14 -7.72 -14.66
CA GLU A 68 14.20 -9.14 -14.28
C GLU A 68 14.35 -9.32 -12.75
N ASP A 69 13.34 -9.93 -12.11
CA ASP A 69 13.25 -10.15 -10.66
C ASP A 69 13.29 -8.87 -9.79
N TYR A 70 13.05 -7.70 -10.38
CA TYR A 70 13.04 -6.41 -9.69
C TYR A 70 11.65 -5.78 -9.71
N PHE A 71 11.01 -5.78 -8.52
CA PHE A 71 9.65 -5.33 -8.32
C PHE A 71 9.59 -4.01 -7.54
N ILE A 72 8.70 -3.11 -7.94
CA ILE A 72 8.49 -1.81 -7.28
C ILE A 72 7.05 -1.64 -6.79
N LEU A 73 6.89 -0.95 -5.66
CA LEU A 73 5.57 -0.73 -5.06
C LEU A 73 4.68 0.12 -5.98
N LYS A 74 3.55 -0.45 -6.39
CA LYS A 74 2.59 0.17 -7.32
C LYS A 74 1.25 0.46 -6.66
N ALA A 75 0.79 -0.38 -5.73
CA ALA A 75 -0.46 -0.15 -5.02
C ALA A 75 -0.40 -0.55 -3.53
N ILE A 76 -1.28 0.10 -2.77
CA ILE A 76 -1.48 -0.15 -1.34
C ILE A 76 -2.96 -0.41 -1.15
N GLU A 77 -3.30 -1.58 -0.61
CA GLU A 77 -4.63 -1.89 -0.12
C GLU A 77 -4.59 -2.00 1.40
N SER A 78 -5.61 -1.46 2.08
CA SER A 78 -5.66 -1.53 3.53
C SER A 78 -7.10 -1.52 4.04
N SER A 79 -7.39 -2.45 4.95
CA SER A 79 -8.52 -2.37 5.87
C SER A 79 -8.08 -2.16 7.32
N TYR A 80 -6.81 -1.76 7.51
CA TYR A 80 -6.24 -1.48 8.83
C TYR A 80 -6.98 -0.31 9.50
N PRO A 81 -7.52 -0.48 10.73
CA PRO A 81 -8.28 0.59 11.38
C PRO A 81 -7.52 1.90 11.50
N GLU A 82 -6.22 1.89 11.79
CA GLU A 82 -5.39 3.11 11.88
C GLU A 82 -4.87 3.61 10.51
N THR A 83 -5.67 3.43 9.46
CA THR A 83 -5.43 4.04 8.15
C THR A 83 -6.08 5.43 8.05
N TYR A 84 -5.28 6.39 7.62
CA TYR A 84 -5.60 7.81 7.52
C TYR A 84 -5.41 8.32 6.10
N PHE A 85 -6.19 9.34 5.75
CA PHE A 85 -6.01 10.12 4.53
C PHE A 85 -6.23 11.60 4.85
N LYS A 86 -5.24 12.44 4.53
CA LYS A 86 -5.22 13.87 4.83
C LYS A 86 -5.47 14.18 6.31
N GLY A 87 -4.92 13.33 7.20
CA GLY A 87 -5.05 13.40 8.65
C GLY A 87 -6.38 12.89 9.21
N THR A 88 -7.28 12.37 8.38
CA THR A 88 -8.57 11.81 8.80
C THR A 88 -8.51 10.29 8.80
N LYS A 89 -8.95 9.64 9.88
CA LYS A 89 -9.08 8.18 9.94
C LYS A 89 -10.25 7.75 9.04
N ILE A 90 -10.00 6.93 8.03
CA ILE A 90 -10.99 6.67 6.96
C ILE A 90 -11.74 5.33 7.11
N ILE A 91 -11.13 4.34 7.75
CA ILE A 91 -11.77 3.04 7.95
C ILE A 91 -12.89 3.17 8.99
N GLY A 92 -14.09 2.72 8.62
CA GLY A 92 -15.29 2.81 9.47
C GLY A 92 -16.12 4.09 9.30
N MET A 93 -15.72 5.02 8.44
CA MET A 93 -16.54 6.19 8.08
C MET A 93 -17.77 5.78 7.26
N SER A 94 -18.87 6.52 7.40
CA SER A 94 -20.01 6.37 6.50
C SER A 94 -19.75 7.04 5.14
N ASP A 95 -20.48 6.63 4.10
CA ASP A 95 -20.46 7.27 2.78
C ASP A 95 -20.70 8.80 2.85
N ASN A 96 -21.54 9.24 3.80
CA ASN A 96 -21.82 10.66 3.98
C ASN A 96 -20.58 11.39 4.49
N ASP A 97 -19.92 10.85 5.52
CA ASP A 97 -18.73 11.47 6.11
C ASP A 97 -17.59 11.58 5.09
N LEU A 98 -17.42 10.57 4.24
CA LEU A 98 -16.44 10.57 3.15
C LEU A 98 -16.69 11.70 2.13
N LYS A 99 -17.96 11.94 1.76
CA LYS A 99 -18.33 12.97 0.77
C LYS A 99 -18.13 14.39 1.30
N PHE A 100 -18.36 14.64 2.59
CA PHE A 100 -18.17 15.97 3.18
C PHE A 100 -16.70 16.39 3.31
N SER A 101 -15.78 15.42 3.45
CA SER A 101 -14.33 15.68 3.50
C SER A 101 -13.78 16.38 2.24
N LYS A 102 -14.44 16.20 1.08
CA LYS A 102 -14.00 16.76 -0.21
C LYS A 102 -14.27 18.26 -0.37
N LYS A 103 -15.16 18.86 0.44
CA LYS A 103 -15.74 20.19 0.14
C LYS A 103 -14.97 21.40 0.68
N HIS A 104 -13.89 21.21 1.45
CA HIS A 104 -13.25 22.29 2.21
C HIS A 104 -11.78 22.58 1.86
N ARG A 105 -11.23 22.04 0.76
CA ARG A 105 -9.80 22.22 0.43
C ARG A 105 -9.53 22.25 -1.08
N LEU A 106 -10.02 23.30 -1.74
CA LEU A 106 -9.41 23.86 -2.96
C LEU A 106 -8.75 25.19 -2.59
#